data_AF-A0A0F9TDU8-F1
#
_entry.id   AF-A0A0F9TDU8-F1
#
_cell.length_a   1.000
_cell.length_b   1.000
_cell.length_c   1.000
_cell.angle_alpha   90.00
_cell.angle_beta   90.00
_cell.angle_gamma   90.00
#
_symmetry.space_group_name_H-M   'P 1'
#
loop_
_entity.id
_entity.type
_entity.pdbx_description
1 polymer ?
#
loop_
_entity_poly.entity_id
_entity_poly.type
_entity_poly.pdbx_seq_one_letter_code
_entity_poly.pdbx_strand_id
1 'polypeptide(L)'
;MPNKKYDFYKILAEYNKLNGTKYFISPKITAPRITYFETDIFSVTYSQKGYSLSRKKSLYDFTYYHIKPSRESLSRCIANMIRAKEDAKLTTELKILPSNKIRYAYLRTNYFSGGGILGGSCMRSKENQKSLNFYIKNNVRIVVITDNNNKIHARALLWGDVKSTEHKDTFTFTYLDRVYARSDSFITQFYDLAKKNKWKHYASTSAGKARGSHYIDNINLKGICHLPYTDTFRYLYYKDSLIGASTSSAITKRVKDKDFCITLTHTTEGGYVPALDPDRVQEVLTHNHISKKDAVRVKRYNGYVLKKNIVNINGDYYSKYDKALVESKIDGFLLKENSVNEYFSNELIDKTKAVYSEKHKGYIHKTNVVNIKDEIYHTKDSDIICFNGKWYHISECFINYNREAVNRELTKRPLLSDIDLPDSYIRSQTIIQSVAPGAVVTREGNLIPKEHAVIAYNLIHNSFANNLEYQEVYRTNGVGLIKLITGELIVDSSNNRQYIKRFNGKWYIKQEFEAPNKKQLQFSFMGK
;
A
#
# COMPACT_ATOMS: atom_id res chain seq x y z
N MET A 1 47.36 3.83 -19.54
CA MET A 1 48.49 4.11 -20.46
C MET A 1 48.49 5.59 -20.85
N PRO A 2 49.52 6.15 -21.51
CA PRO A 2 49.55 7.58 -21.84
C PRO A 2 48.46 7.98 -22.84
N ASN A 3 47.91 9.18 -22.64
CA ASN A 3 46.93 9.78 -23.54
C ASN A 3 47.53 9.95 -24.95
N LYS A 4 46.84 9.43 -25.97
CA LYS A 4 47.28 9.56 -27.36
C LYS A 4 46.85 10.90 -27.94
N LYS A 5 47.75 11.56 -28.67
CA LYS A 5 47.49 12.87 -29.29
C LYS A 5 47.46 12.72 -30.81
N TYR A 6 46.45 13.30 -31.44
CA TYR A 6 46.30 13.36 -32.89
C TYR A 6 46.24 14.81 -33.35
N ASP A 7 46.84 15.08 -34.50
CA ASP A 7 46.70 16.35 -35.20
C ASP A 7 45.32 16.40 -35.86
N PHE A 8 44.47 17.34 -35.41
CA PHE A 8 43.11 17.44 -35.93
C PHE A 8 43.11 17.78 -37.43
N TYR A 9 44.04 18.60 -37.93
CA TYR A 9 44.09 18.95 -39.35
C TYR A 9 44.32 17.73 -40.21
N LYS A 10 45.26 16.86 -39.82
CA LYS A 10 45.55 15.62 -40.55
C LYS A 10 44.33 14.69 -40.56
N ILE A 11 43.69 14.52 -39.40
CA ILE A 11 42.47 13.71 -39.25
C ILE A 11 41.32 14.26 -40.11
N LEU A 12 41.10 15.58 -40.12
CA LEU A 12 40.04 16.20 -40.91
C LEU A 12 40.32 16.12 -42.42
N ALA A 13 41.57 16.33 -42.83
CA ALA A 13 41.98 16.23 -44.23
C ALA A 13 41.78 14.81 -44.78
N GLU A 14 42.17 13.80 -44.00
CA GLU A 14 41.93 12.40 -44.35
C GLU A 14 40.43 12.08 -44.42
N TYR A 15 39.65 12.54 -43.43
CA TYR A 15 38.20 12.37 -43.45
C TYR A 15 37.56 12.99 -44.69
N ASN A 16 37.98 14.21 -45.07
CA ASN A 16 37.54 14.87 -46.30
C ASN A 16 37.87 14.07 -47.56
N LYS A 17 39.11 13.56 -47.64
CA LYS A 17 39.54 12.73 -48.76
C LYS A 17 38.69 11.46 -48.88
N LEU A 18 38.44 10.78 -47.76
CA LEU A 18 37.68 9.52 -47.74
C LEU A 18 36.20 9.69 -48.09
N ASN A 19 35.60 10.82 -47.72
CA ASN A 19 34.15 11.03 -47.85
C ASN A 19 33.77 12.01 -48.95
N GLY A 20 34.74 12.54 -49.72
CA GLY A 20 34.50 13.58 -50.73
C GLY A 20 33.95 14.88 -50.13
N THR A 21 34.25 15.18 -48.87
CA THR A 21 33.74 16.36 -48.17
C THR A 21 34.74 17.51 -48.16
N LYS A 22 34.25 18.72 -47.86
CA LYS A 22 35.07 19.94 -47.80
C LYS A 22 34.94 20.64 -46.45
N TYR A 23 35.04 19.90 -45.35
CA TYR A 23 35.04 20.50 -44.02
C TYR A 23 36.35 21.25 -43.79
N PHE A 24 36.27 22.44 -43.19
CA PHE A 24 37.46 23.19 -42.83
C PHE A 24 37.33 23.74 -41.41
N ILE A 25 38.49 23.89 -40.75
CA ILE A 25 38.59 24.51 -39.44
C ILE A 25 38.59 26.02 -39.62
N SER A 26 37.89 26.74 -38.75
CA SER A 26 37.95 28.20 -38.66
C SER A 26 39.41 28.69 -38.68
N PRO A 27 39.76 29.67 -39.53
CA PRO A 27 41.14 30.16 -39.65
C PRO A 27 41.64 30.86 -38.38
N LYS A 28 40.74 31.15 -37.43
CA LYS A 28 41.09 31.70 -36.11
C LYS A 28 41.70 30.65 -35.17
N ILE A 29 41.57 29.36 -35.49
CA ILE A 29 42.05 28.26 -34.66
C ILE A 29 43.44 27.86 -35.11
N THR A 30 44.35 27.67 -34.16
CA THR A 30 45.72 27.23 -34.41
C THR A 30 46.05 26.00 -33.57
N ALA A 31 46.81 25.08 -34.18
CA ALA A 31 47.29 23.83 -33.59
C ALA A 31 46.24 23.01 -32.79
N PRO A 32 45.03 22.74 -33.32
CA PRO A 32 44.06 21.88 -32.66
C PRO A 32 44.58 20.44 -32.55
N ARG A 33 44.67 19.95 -31.32
CA ARG A 33 45.12 18.59 -30.99
C ARG A 33 44.01 17.81 -30.31
N ILE A 34 43.66 16.66 -30.88
CA ILE A 34 42.75 15.71 -30.26
C ILE A 34 43.54 14.88 -29.26
N THR A 35 43.05 14.81 -28.03
CA THR A 35 43.52 13.87 -27.02
C THR A 35 42.50 12.75 -26.90
N TYR A 36 42.93 11.52 -27.17
CA TYR A 36 42.16 10.30 -27.01
C TYR A 36 42.54 9.63 -25.69
N PHE A 37 41.54 9.46 -24.82
CA PHE A 37 41.68 8.77 -23.54
C PHE A 37 41.23 7.31 -23.68
N GLU A 38 41.81 6.41 -22.88
CA GLU A 38 41.47 4.98 -22.88
C GLU A 38 40.01 4.70 -22.53
N THR A 39 39.37 5.64 -21.81
CA THR A 39 37.95 5.64 -21.50
C THR A 39 37.05 5.95 -22.69
N ASP A 40 37.64 6.08 -23.89
CA ASP A 40 36.96 6.46 -25.13
C ASP A 40 36.40 7.89 -25.10
N ILE A 41 37.00 8.73 -24.26
CA ILE A 41 36.73 10.16 -24.18
C ILE A 41 37.64 10.90 -25.17
N PHE A 42 37.11 11.94 -25.79
CA PHE A 42 37.85 12.80 -26.72
C PHE A 42 37.78 14.24 -26.23
N SER A 43 38.95 14.88 -26.08
CA SER A 43 39.03 16.32 -25.88
C SER A 43 39.89 16.97 -26.94
N VAL A 44 39.57 18.19 -27.32
CA VAL A 44 40.38 18.97 -28.24
C VAL A 44 41.01 20.11 -27.46
N THR A 45 42.34 20.22 -27.53
CA THR A 45 43.08 21.37 -27.05
C THR A 45 43.48 22.23 -28.24
N TYR A 46 43.22 23.53 -28.19
CA TYR A 46 43.49 24.44 -29.30
C TYR A 46 43.82 25.85 -28.81
N SER A 47 44.52 26.62 -29.64
CA SER A 47 44.72 28.06 -29.44
C SER A 47 43.85 28.84 -30.43
N GLN A 48 43.47 30.07 -30.06
CA GLN A 48 42.66 30.94 -30.90
C GLN A 48 43.37 32.29 -31.06
N LYS A 49 43.50 32.79 -32.29
CA LYS A 49 44.16 34.08 -32.57
C LYS A 49 43.49 35.19 -31.75
N GLY A 50 44.30 35.96 -31.01
CA GLY A 50 43.85 37.00 -30.08
C GLY A 50 43.61 36.53 -28.63
N TYR A 51 43.87 35.26 -28.31
CA TYR A 51 43.79 34.73 -26.93
C TYR A 51 45.14 34.11 -26.52
N SER A 52 45.58 34.39 -25.29
CA SER A 52 46.86 33.92 -24.75
C SER A 52 46.82 32.48 -24.19
N LEU A 53 45.63 31.93 -23.92
CA LEU A 53 45.46 30.63 -23.26
C LEU A 53 44.92 29.55 -24.20
N SER A 54 45.48 28.34 -24.06
CA SER A 54 44.95 27.15 -24.73
C SER A 54 43.58 26.78 -24.14
N ARG A 55 42.61 26.51 -25.01
CA ARG A 55 41.27 26.08 -24.61
C ARG A 55 41.16 24.56 -24.71
N LYS A 56 40.44 23.95 -23.77
CA LYS A 56 40.08 22.53 -23.80
C LYS A 56 38.57 22.40 -23.95
N LYS A 57 38.12 21.64 -24.96
CA LYS A 57 36.69 21.39 -25.24
C LYS A 57 36.46 19.91 -25.52
N SER A 58 35.20 19.47 -25.47
CA SER A 58 34.83 18.17 -26.01
C SER A 58 35.02 18.17 -27.53
N LEU A 59 35.20 16.99 -28.14
CA LEU A 59 35.25 16.87 -29.60
C LEU A 59 33.96 17.38 -30.25
N TYR A 60 32.81 17.12 -29.63
CA TYR A 60 31.51 17.61 -30.09
C TYR A 60 31.49 19.15 -30.15
N ASP A 61 31.74 19.83 -29.03
CA ASP A 61 31.72 21.30 -28.97
C ASP A 61 32.71 21.89 -29.96
N PHE A 62 33.92 21.32 -30.04
CA PHE A 62 34.94 21.80 -30.97
C PHE A 62 34.45 21.72 -32.41
N THR A 63 33.89 20.57 -32.83
CA THR A 63 33.36 20.42 -34.19
C THR A 63 32.18 21.34 -34.47
N TYR A 64 31.29 21.53 -33.50
CA TYR A 64 30.10 22.36 -33.65
C TYR A 64 30.46 23.84 -33.84
N TYR A 65 31.36 24.38 -33.03
CA TYR A 65 31.70 25.80 -33.06
C TYR A 65 32.74 26.16 -34.12
N HIS A 66 33.67 25.26 -34.44
CA HIS A 66 34.87 25.63 -35.21
C HIS A 66 35.00 24.96 -36.57
N ILE A 67 34.11 24.05 -36.96
CA ILE A 67 34.13 23.38 -38.27
C ILE A 67 32.96 23.84 -39.12
N LYS A 68 33.22 24.15 -40.40
CA LYS A 68 32.20 24.53 -41.37
C LYS A 68 32.24 23.61 -42.61
N PRO A 69 31.07 23.23 -43.17
CA PRO A 69 29.73 23.37 -42.58
C PRO A 69 29.60 22.54 -41.29
N SER A 70 28.85 23.02 -40.30
CA SER A 70 28.65 22.26 -39.06
C SER A 70 27.63 21.16 -39.30
N ARG A 71 28.00 19.89 -39.07
CA ARG A 71 27.05 18.78 -38.96
C ARG A 71 27.19 18.15 -37.59
N GLU A 72 26.05 17.93 -36.94
CA GLU A 72 25.99 17.33 -35.60
C GLU A 72 26.67 15.96 -35.53
N SER A 73 26.72 15.23 -36.65
CA SER A 73 27.34 13.91 -36.76
C SER A 73 28.86 13.90 -36.96
N LEU A 74 29.52 15.03 -37.27
CA LEU A 74 30.93 15.02 -37.67
C LEU A 74 31.86 14.58 -36.53
N SER A 75 31.62 15.03 -35.30
CA SER A 75 32.38 14.60 -34.12
C SER A 75 32.36 13.08 -33.95
N ARG A 76 31.18 12.46 -34.14
CA ARG A 76 31.01 11.01 -34.06
C ARG A 76 31.79 10.30 -35.16
N CYS A 77 31.74 10.82 -36.40
CA CYS A 77 32.50 10.25 -37.52
C CYS A 77 34.01 10.33 -37.29
N ILE A 78 34.52 11.47 -36.81
CA ILE A 78 35.95 11.65 -36.47
C ILE A 78 36.36 10.70 -35.34
N ALA A 79 35.54 10.59 -34.29
CA ALA A 79 35.79 9.65 -33.20
C ALA A 79 35.86 8.20 -33.70
N ASN A 80 34.91 7.78 -34.54
CA ASN A 80 34.90 6.43 -35.15
C ASN A 80 36.12 6.19 -36.05
N MET A 81 36.57 7.19 -36.81
CA MET A 81 37.77 7.06 -37.65
C MET A 81 39.04 6.88 -36.80
N ILE A 82 39.18 7.63 -35.70
CA ILE A 82 40.32 7.45 -34.77
C ILE A 82 40.25 6.08 -34.10
N ARG A 83 39.07 5.65 -33.63
CA ARG A 83 38.89 4.31 -33.06
C ARG A 83 39.29 3.23 -34.05
N ALA A 84 38.82 3.30 -35.29
CA ALA A 84 39.16 2.33 -36.32
C ALA A 84 40.67 2.24 -36.57
N LYS A 85 41.40 3.37 -36.55
CA LYS A 85 42.87 3.38 -36.65
C LYS A 85 43.57 2.72 -35.46
N GLU A 86 43.03 2.88 -34.26
CA GLU A 86 43.56 2.23 -33.07
C GLU A 86 43.22 0.75 -33.03
N ASP A 87 41.99 0.40 -33.41
CA ASP A 87 41.51 -0.97 -33.47
C ASP A 87 42.29 -1.78 -34.53
N ALA A 88 42.69 -1.18 -35.65
CA ALA A 88 43.53 -1.82 -36.67
C ALA A 88 44.93 -2.24 -36.17
N LYS A 89 45.38 -1.72 -35.03
CA LYS A 89 46.64 -2.10 -34.39
C LYS A 89 46.47 -3.23 -33.37
N LEU A 90 45.22 -3.59 -33.05
CA LEU A 90 44.92 -4.63 -32.07
C LEU A 90 44.91 -6.01 -32.73
N THR A 91 45.51 -6.98 -32.05
CA THR A 91 45.23 -8.39 -32.33
C THR A 91 43.92 -8.75 -31.64
N THR A 92 42.92 -9.10 -32.42
CA THR A 92 41.60 -9.49 -31.92
C THR A 92 41.15 -10.82 -32.47
N GLU A 93 40.34 -11.53 -31.70
CA GLU A 93 39.77 -12.82 -32.05
C GLU A 93 38.24 -12.76 -31.98
N LEU A 94 37.58 -13.32 -32.98
CA LEU A 94 36.12 -13.48 -32.99
C LEU A 94 35.75 -14.86 -32.43
N LYS A 95 34.89 -14.89 -31.41
CA LYS A 95 34.48 -16.12 -30.71
C LYS A 95 32.96 -16.25 -30.68
N ILE A 96 32.44 -17.46 -30.88
CA ILE A 96 31.05 -17.81 -30.59
C ILE A 96 31.04 -18.53 -29.24
N LEU A 97 30.43 -17.93 -28.24
CA LEU A 97 30.35 -18.45 -26.89
C LEU A 97 28.97 -19.06 -26.59
N PRO A 98 28.90 -20.09 -25.73
CA PRO A 98 27.65 -20.71 -25.30
C PRO A 98 26.80 -19.76 -24.43
N SER A 99 25.54 -20.16 -24.21
CA SER A 99 24.52 -19.34 -23.51
C SER A 99 24.94 -18.95 -22.09
N ASN A 100 25.60 -19.84 -21.34
CA ASN A 100 26.09 -19.55 -19.99
C ASN A 100 27.16 -18.43 -19.93
N LYS A 101 27.77 -18.04 -21.06
CA LYS A 101 28.73 -16.92 -21.16
C LYS A 101 28.06 -15.57 -21.49
N ILE A 102 26.74 -15.51 -21.65
CA ILE A 102 26.03 -14.24 -21.92
C ILE A 102 26.28 -13.21 -20.81
N ARG A 103 26.24 -13.61 -19.52
CA ARG A 103 26.52 -12.71 -18.40
C ARG A 103 27.92 -12.11 -18.47
N TYR A 104 28.91 -12.97 -18.72
CA TYR A 104 30.28 -12.56 -18.95
C TYR A 104 30.35 -11.54 -20.09
N ALA A 105 29.69 -11.81 -21.20
CA ALA A 105 29.75 -10.97 -22.37
C ALA A 105 28.98 -9.65 -22.24
N TYR A 106 28.03 -9.52 -21.32
CA TYR A 106 27.31 -8.28 -21.05
C TYR A 106 27.93 -7.44 -19.93
N LEU A 107 28.66 -8.03 -19.00
CA LEU A 107 29.15 -7.33 -17.82
C LEU A 107 30.23 -6.30 -18.20
N ARG A 108 29.99 -5.03 -17.85
CA ARG A 108 30.86 -3.90 -18.23
C ARG A 108 32.34 -4.09 -17.85
N THR A 109 32.64 -4.77 -16.75
CA THR A 109 34.02 -5.01 -16.28
C THR A 109 34.86 -5.82 -17.27
N ASN A 110 34.20 -6.55 -18.17
CA ASN A 110 34.84 -7.35 -19.20
C ASN A 110 35.03 -6.58 -20.51
N TYR A 111 34.51 -5.36 -20.63
CA TYR A 111 34.70 -4.53 -21.82
C TYR A 111 36.09 -3.92 -21.82
N PHE A 112 36.65 -3.71 -23.01
CA PHE A 112 37.90 -2.97 -23.17
C PHE A 112 37.74 -1.51 -22.75
N SER A 113 36.65 -0.86 -23.17
CA SER A 113 36.30 0.49 -22.74
C SER A 113 34.78 0.69 -22.67
N GLY A 114 34.34 1.72 -21.94
CA GLY A 114 32.94 2.13 -21.84
C GLY A 114 32.42 2.95 -23.04
N GLY A 115 33.12 2.88 -24.17
CA GLY A 115 32.86 3.65 -25.37
C GLY A 115 31.82 3.06 -26.32
N GLY A 116 31.38 3.88 -27.28
CA GLY A 116 30.46 3.49 -28.35
C GLY A 116 29.11 2.94 -27.87
N ILE A 117 28.43 2.20 -28.74
CA ILE A 117 27.12 1.57 -28.40
C ILE A 117 27.27 0.40 -27.43
N LEU A 118 28.45 -0.25 -27.39
CA LEU A 118 28.77 -1.29 -26.41
C LEU A 118 28.69 -0.74 -24.97
N GLY A 119 29.37 0.38 -24.73
CA GLY A 119 29.34 1.08 -23.45
C GLY A 119 27.98 1.66 -23.08
N GLY A 120 27.15 1.97 -24.08
CA GLY A 120 25.77 2.44 -23.89
C GLY A 120 24.77 1.36 -23.48
N SER A 121 25.13 0.07 -23.48
CA SER A 121 24.15 -1.01 -23.24
C SER A 121 23.58 -0.96 -21.82
N CYS A 122 22.28 -0.73 -21.68
CA CYS A 122 21.55 -0.71 -20.41
C CYS A 122 21.69 -2.01 -19.58
N MET A 123 21.80 -3.17 -20.23
CA MET A 123 21.95 -4.48 -19.57
C MET A 123 23.40 -4.79 -19.13
N ARG A 124 24.31 -3.81 -19.15
CA ARG A 124 25.73 -4.00 -18.80
C ARG A 124 26.04 -4.00 -17.31
N SER A 125 25.12 -3.46 -16.50
CA SER A 125 25.29 -3.32 -15.05
C SER A 125 25.06 -4.66 -14.35
N LYS A 126 25.55 -4.78 -13.10
CA LYS A 126 25.45 -6.02 -12.32
C LYS A 126 23.99 -6.30 -11.92
N GLU A 127 23.24 -5.24 -11.68
CA GLU A 127 21.83 -5.25 -11.26
C GLU A 127 20.94 -5.81 -12.38
N ASN A 128 21.22 -5.46 -13.63
CA ASN A 128 20.44 -5.86 -14.79
C ASN A 128 20.80 -7.26 -15.32
N GLN A 129 21.77 -7.94 -14.70
CA GLN A 129 22.17 -9.28 -15.13
C GLN A 129 21.04 -10.30 -14.94
N LYS A 130 20.10 -10.10 -14.00
CA LYS A 130 18.98 -11.06 -13.77
C LYS A 130 18.15 -11.28 -15.03
N SER A 131 17.88 -10.21 -15.79
CA SER A 131 17.10 -10.24 -17.03
C SER A 131 17.75 -11.08 -18.14
N LEU A 132 19.07 -11.28 -18.09
CA LEU A 132 19.79 -12.13 -19.05
C LEU A 132 19.48 -13.63 -18.89
N ASN A 133 18.84 -14.05 -17.77
CA ASN A 133 18.35 -15.43 -17.61
C ASN A 133 17.43 -15.86 -18.75
N PHE A 134 16.68 -14.92 -19.32
CA PHE A 134 15.87 -15.14 -20.49
C PHE A 134 16.68 -15.73 -21.65
N TYR A 135 17.78 -15.08 -22.04
CA TYR A 135 18.61 -15.57 -23.14
C TYR A 135 19.32 -16.88 -22.80
N ILE A 136 19.79 -17.02 -21.55
CA ILE A 136 20.54 -18.21 -21.11
C ILE A 136 19.67 -19.46 -21.16
N LYS A 137 18.44 -19.38 -20.64
CA LYS A 137 17.49 -20.51 -20.59
C LYS A 137 16.91 -20.86 -21.96
N ASN A 138 16.93 -19.91 -22.90
CA ASN A 138 16.45 -20.09 -24.27
C ASN A 138 17.60 -20.37 -25.25
N ASN A 139 18.72 -20.92 -24.77
CA ASN A 139 19.86 -21.39 -25.56
C ASN A 139 20.42 -20.37 -26.58
N VAL A 140 20.23 -19.08 -26.31
CA VAL A 140 20.81 -18.01 -27.14
C VAL A 140 22.32 -18.05 -26.97
N ARG A 141 23.07 -17.96 -28.07
CA ARG A 141 24.53 -17.88 -28.03
C ARG A 141 24.97 -16.42 -28.12
N ILE A 142 26.23 -16.15 -27.81
CA ILE A 142 26.79 -14.80 -27.94
C ILE A 142 28.06 -14.82 -28.75
N VAL A 143 28.11 -13.98 -29.77
CA VAL A 143 29.31 -13.76 -30.58
C VAL A 143 30.04 -12.56 -30.00
N VAL A 144 31.35 -12.66 -29.76
CA VAL A 144 32.17 -11.59 -29.20
C VAL A 144 33.44 -11.38 -30.01
N ILE A 145 33.97 -10.17 -29.99
CA ILE A 145 35.34 -9.87 -30.43
C ILE A 145 36.15 -9.50 -29.19
N THR A 146 37.22 -10.24 -28.94
CA THR A 146 38.10 -10.06 -27.77
C THR A 146 39.54 -9.77 -28.19
N ASP A 147 40.26 -8.99 -27.39
CA ASP A 147 41.72 -8.86 -27.55
C ASP A 147 42.50 -9.95 -26.79
N ASN A 148 43.84 -9.87 -26.85
CA ASN A 148 44.75 -10.77 -26.15
C ASN A 148 44.60 -10.75 -24.61
N ASN A 149 43.98 -9.71 -24.04
CA ASN A 149 43.67 -9.60 -22.61
C ASN A 149 42.25 -10.11 -22.28
N ASN A 150 41.60 -10.78 -23.24
CA ASN A 150 40.21 -11.23 -23.18
C ASN A 150 39.19 -10.10 -22.96
N LYS A 151 39.55 -8.84 -23.22
CA LYS A 151 38.61 -7.72 -23.12
C LYS A 151 37.73 -7.66 -24.35
N ILE A 152 36.44 -7.41 -24.13
CA ILE A 152 35.41 -7.40 -25.16
C ILE A 152 35.38 -6.03 -25.84
N HIS A 153 35.53 -6.04 -27.16
CA HIS A 153 35.46 -4.86 -28.03
C HIS A 153 34.10 -4.74 -28.72
N ALA A 154 33.43 -5.88 -28.91
CA ALA A 154 32.09 -5.94 -29.50
C ALA A 154 31.40 -7.26 -29.18
N ARG A 155 30.06 -7.28 -29.26
CA ARG A 155 29.24 -8.46 -29.03
C ARG A 155 27.93 -8.43 -29.83
N ALA A 156 27.36 -9.60 -30.06
CA ALA A 156 26.04 -9.77 -30.66
C ALA A 156 25.36 -11.03 -30.10
N LEU A 157 24.03 -10.99 -29.94
CA LEU A 157 23.25 -12.19 -29.65
C LEU A 157 23.07 -13.02 -30.92
N LEU A 158 23.09 -14.34 -30.77
CA LEU A 158 22.91 -15.28 -31.86
C LEU A 158 21.77 -16.22 -31.53
N TRP A 159 20.62 -15.95 -32.14
CA TRP A 159 19.40 -16.73 -31.99
C TRP A 159 19.43 -17.92 -32.96
N GLY A 160 19.25 -19.12 -32.42
CA GLY A 160 18.90 -20.30 -33.20
C GLY A 160 17.41 -20.37 -33.46
N ASP A 161 17.01 -21.25 -34.37
CA ASP A 161 15.63 -21.69 -34.56
C ASP A 161 14.60 -20.57 -34.80
N VAL A 162 15.05 -19.46 -35.40
CA VAL A 162 14.14 -18.36 -35.77
C VAL A 162 13.34 -18.78 -36.98
N LYS A 163 12.02 -18.66 -36.88
CA LYS A 163 11.07 -19.03 -37.93
C LYS A 163 10.52 -17.79 -38.61
N SER A 164 10.19 -17.89 -39.90
CA SER A 164 9.48 -16.84 -40.64
C SER A 164 8.14 -17.33 -41.18
N THR A 165 7.13 -16.47 -41.13
CA THR A 165 5.81 -16.66 -41.77
C THR A 165 5.67 -15.95 -43.11
N GLU A 166 6.74 -15.40 -43.69
CA GLU A 166 6.69 -14.72 -45.01
C GLU A 166 6.54 -15.70 -46.18
N HIS A 167 6.84 -16.98 -45.97
CA HIS A 167 6.76 -18.02 -46.98
C HIS A 167 5.61 -18.98 -46.67
N LYS A 168 5.10 -19.67 -47.71
CA LYS A 168 4.07 -20.72 -47.56
C LYS A 168 4.53 -21.81 -46.59
N ASP A 169 5.81 -22.15 -46.66
CA ASP A 169 6.47 -23.06 -45.74
C ASP A 169 7.22 -22.30 -44.64
N THR A 170 7.16 -22.82 -43.41
CA THR A 170 7.87 -22.22 -42.28
C THR A 170 9.37 -22.50 -42.44
N PHE A 171 10.14 -21.47 -42.77
CA PHE A 171 11.60 -21.56 -42.88
C PHE A 171 12.28 -21.21 -41.54
N THR A 172 13.27 -22.01 -41.14
CA THR A 172 14.03 -21.83 -39.89
C THR A 172 15.45 -21.37 -40.19
N PHE A 173 15.97 -20.40 -39.44
CA PHE A 173 17.30 -19.83 -39.65
C PHE A 173 17.95 -19.31 -38.36
N THR A 174 19.25 -19.02 -38.45
CA THR A 174 20.01 -18.34 -37.40
C THR A 174 19.98 -16.82 -37.63
N TYR A 175 19.77 -16.07 -36.55
CA TYR A 175 19.64 -14.62 -36.59
C TYR A 175 20.63 -13.93 -35.66
N LEU A 176 21.42 -13.01 -36.22
CA LEU A 176 22.37 -12.19 -35.48
C LEU A 176 21.69 -10.89 -35.04
N ASP A 177 21.54 -10.72 -33.73
CA ASP A 177 20.79 -9.65 -33.09
C ASP A 177 21.68 -8.78 -32.19
N ARG A 178 21.26 -7.54 -31.93
CA ARG A 178 21.91 -6.61 -31.00
C ARG A 178 23.44 -6.52 -31.16
N VAL A 179 23.91 -6.22 -32.37
CA VAL A 179 25.34 -5.98 -32.64
C VAL A 179 25.78 -4.68 -31.98
N TYR A 180 26.55 -4.79 -30.90
CA TYR A 180 27.00 -3.68 -30.07
C TYR A 180 28.53 -3.67 -30.06
N ALA A 181 29.13 -2.59 -30.54
CA ALA A 181 30.57 -2.44 -30.65
C ALA A 181 31.04 -1.08 -30.10
N ARG A 182 32.33 -0.99 -29.76
CA ARG A 182 32.97 0.30 -29.47
C ARG A 182 33.19 1.15 -30.71
N SER A 183 33.28 0.53 -31.89
CA SER A 183 33.57 1.17 -33.18
C SER A 183 32.88 0.45 -34.34
N ASP A 184 32.66 1.17 -35.43
CA ASP A 184 31.96 0.64 -36.62
C ASP A 184 32.79 -0.42 -37.36
N SER A 185 34.13 -0.40 -37.23
CA SER A 185 35.00 -1.41 -37.86
C SER A 185 34.71 -2.82 -37.36
N PHE A 186 34.42 -2.97 -36.07
CA PHE A 186 34.02 -4.26 -35.50
C PHE A 186 32.62 -4.67 -35.93
N ILE A 187 31.69 -3.74 -36.16
CA ILE A 187 30.34 -4.04 -36.66
C ILE A 187 30.42 -4.75 -38.01
N THR A 188 31.29 -4.27 -38.91
CA THR A 188 31.51 -4.89 -40.22
C THR A 188 31.93 -6.36 -40.10
N GLN A 189 32.80 -6.69 -39.15
CA GLN A 189 33.24 -8.08 -38.94
C GLN A 189 32.09 -9.03 -38.56
N PHE A 190 31.11 -8.55 -37.79
CA PHE A 190 29.90 -9.33 -37.48
C PHE A 190 29.04 -9.56 -38.71
N TYR A 191 28.89 -8.55 -39.57
CA TYR A 191 28.11 -8.68 -40.80
C TYR A 191 28.79 -9.57 -41.83
N ASP A 192 30.12 -9.51 -41.95
CA ASP A 192 30.91 -10.43 -42.78
C ASP A 192 30.78 -11.87 -42.28
N LEU A 193 30.86 -12.07 -40.95
CA LEU A 193 30.61 -13.38 -40.35
C LEU A 193 29.20 -13.89 -40.64
N ALA A 194 28.17 -13.04 -40.47
CA ALA A 194 26.80 -13.40 -40.76
C ALA A 194 26.62 -13.76 -42.25
N LYS A 195 27.22 -12.98 -43.16
CA LYS A 195 27.20 -13.24 -44.61
C LYS A 195 27.87 -14.58 -44.94
N LYS A 196 29.06 -14.84 -44.40
CA LYS A 196 29.80 -16.10 -44.59
C LYS A 196 28.99 -17.31 -44.14
N ASN A 197 28.26 -17.19 -43.03
CA ASN A 197 27.46 -18.28 -42.46
C ASN A 197 25.99 -18.27 -42.91
N LYS A 198 25.61 -17.40 -43.85
CA LYS A 198 24.22 -17.21 -44.32
C LYS A 198 23.22 -16.91 -43.19
N TRP A 199 23.66 -16.27 -42.11
CA TRP A 199 22.80 -15.82 -41.02
C TRP A 199 22.06 -14.55 -41.42
N LYS A 200 20.79 -14.46 -40.99
CA LYS A 200 20.01 -13.23 -41.15
C LYS A 200 20.49 -12.20 -40.12
N HIS A 201 20.56 -10.95 -40.54
CA HIS A 201 20.84 -9.79 -39.69
C HIS A 201 20.20 -8.56 -40.34
N TYR A 202 19.89 -7.52 -39.57
CA TYR A 202 19.51 -6.23 -40.13
C TYR A 202 20.59 -5.20 -39.85
N ALA A 203 20.95 -4.46 -40.90
CA ALA A 203 22.00 -3.44 -40.84
C ALA A 203 21.66 -2.23 -39.94
N SER A 204 20.39 -2.05 -39.58
CA SER A 204 19.91 -0.94 -38.76
C SER A 204 19.33 -1.48 -37.45
N THR A 205 19.88 -1.00 -36.34
CA THR A 205 19.35 -1.16 -34.97
C THR A 205 18.05 -0.39 -34.76
N SER A 206 17.57 0.30 -35.80
CA SER A 206 16.33 1.09 -35.76
C SER A 206 15.15 0.14 -35.70
N ALA A 207 14.28 0.43 -34.73
CA ALA A 207 13.06 -0.31 -34.53
C ALA A 207 12.21 -0.34 -35.81
N GLY A 208 11.97 -1.54 -36.38
CA GLY A 208 10.95 -1.71 -37.43
C GLY A 208 11.35 -2.47 -38.70
N LYS A 209 12.58 -2.97 -38.84
CA LYS A 209 12.98 -3.72 -40.07
C LYS A 209 13.03 -5.24 -39.95
N ALA A 210 12.95 -5.80 -38.74
CA ALA A 210 12.51 -7.20 -38.60
C ALA A 210 11.05 -7.26 -39.02
N ARG A 211 10.85 -7.52 -40.32
CA ARG A 211 9.53 -7.65 -40.94
C ARG A 211 8.71 -8.62 -40.10
N GLY A 212 7.43 -8.30 -39.94
CA GLY A 212 6.58 -8.79 -38.86
C GLY A 212 6.26 -10.29 -38.84
N SER A 213 7.03 -11.12 -39.52
CA SER A 213 6.81 -12.55 -39.69
C SER A 213 7.76 -13.42 -38.86
N HIS A 214 8.77 -12.84 -38.20
CA HIS A 214 9.76 -13.62 -37.45
C HIS A 214 9.32 -13.94 -36.03
N TYR A 215 9.51 -15.19 -35.62
CA TYR A 215 9.21 -15.65 -34.27
C TYR A 215 10.11 -16.82 -33.85
N ILE A 216 10.12 -17.08 -32.56
CA ILE A 216 10.72 -18.27 -31.94
C ILE A 216 9.63 -18.87 -31.04
N ASP A 217 9.38 -20.16 -31.15
CA ASP A 217 8.49 -20.91 -30.28
C ASP A 217 9.26 -21.72 -29.23
N ASN A 218 8.55 -22.40 -28.33
CA ASN A 218 9.13 -23.20 -27.25
C ASN A 218 10.06 -22.39 -26.31
N ILE A 219 9.74 -21.11 -26.09
CA ILE A 219 10.44 -20.25 -25.15
C ILE A 219 10.23 -20.79 -23.72
N ASN A 220 11.33 -21.16 -23.07
CA ASN A 220 11.35 -21.57 -21.69
C ASN A 220 11.26 -20.34 -20.76
N LEU A 221 10.11 -20.21 -20.08
CA LEU A 221 9.84 -19.15 -19.10
C LEU A 221 9.89 -19.64 -17.65
N LYS A 222 10.19 -20.91 -17.40
CA LYS A 222 10.16 -21.49 -16.05
C LYS A 222 11.12 -20.74 -15.12
N GLY A 223 10.58 -20.10 -14.09
CA GLY A 223 11.35 -19.30 -13.13
C GLY A 223 12.04 -18.09 -13.77
N ILE A 224 11.42 -17.46 -14.77
CA ILE A 224 11.86 -16.20 -15.36
C ILE A 224 10.86 -15.11 -15.04
N CYS A 225 11.16 -14.30 -14.02
CA CYS A 225 10.34 -13.14 -13.65
C CYS A 225 10.97 -11.80 -14.05
N HIS A 226 12.22 -11.80 -14.54
CA HIS A 226 12.89 -10.62 -15.09
C HIS A 226 13.11 -10.81 -16.58
N LEU A 227 12.48 -9.97 -17.40
CA LEU A 227 12.60 -10.02 -18.85
C LEU A 227 13.57 -8.94 -19.36
N PRO A 228 14.38 -9.26 -20.39
CA PRO A 228 15.34 -8.32 -20.95
C PRO A 228 14.65 -7.28 -21.81
N TYR A 229 15.33 -6.15 -21.98
CA TYR A 229 15.02 -5.24 -23.08
C TYR A 229 15.41 -5.89 -24.42
N THR A 230 14.51 -5.92 -25.39
CA THR A 230 14.74 -6.55 -26.71
C THR A 230 14.46 -5.59 -27.86
N ASP A 231 15.39 -5.50 -28.83
CA ASP A 231 15.24 -4.59 -29.98
C ASP A 231 14.50 -5.28 -31.14
N THR A 232 14.73 -6.58 -31.34
CA THR A 232 14.16 -7.36 -32.46
C THR A 232 12.91 -8.14 -32.04
N PHE A 233 13.03 -9.11 -31.14
CA PHE A 233 11.93 -9.97 -30.69
C PHE A 233 11.22 -9.36 -29.50
N ARG A 234 10.16 -8.58 -29.74
CA ARG A 234 9.57 -7.68 -28.75
C ARG A 234 8.33 -8.22 -28.06
N TYR A 235 7.64 -9.16 -28.67
CA TYR A 235 6.29 -9.55 -28.24
C TYR A 235 6.34 -10.96 -27.68
N LEU A 236 6.26 -11.09 -26.36
CA LEU A 236 6.24 -12.37 -25.67
C LEU A 236 4.79 -12.80 -25.40
N TYR A 237 4.35 -13.82 -26.11
CA TYR A 237 3.08 -14.53 -25.89
C TYR A 237 3.35 -15.68 -24.92
N TYR A 238 3.37 -15.36 -23.63
CA TYR A 238 3.96 -16.24 -22.61
C TYR A 238 3.16 -17.52 -22.36
N LYS A 239 1.84 -17.52 -22.58
CA LYS A 239 1.01 -18.73 -22.49
C LYS A 239 1.29 -19.73 -23.61
N ASP A 240 1.67 -19.22 -24.79
CA ASP A 240 2.01 -20.03 -25.96
C ASP A 240 3.52 -20.32 -26.05
N SER A 241 4.32 -19.86 -25.09
CA SER A 241 5.79 -19.98 -25.11
C SER A 241 6.39 -19.47 -26.42
N LEU A 242 5.91 -18.33 -26.93
CA LEU A 242 6.30 -17.78 -28.22
C LEU A 242 6.79 -16.34 -28.08
N ILE A 243 7.86 -15.98 -28.77
CA ILE A 243 8.33 -14.59 -28.88
C ILE A 243 8.41 -14.18 -30.35
N GLY A 244 7.82 -13.03 -30.67
CA GLY A 244 7.71 -12.51 -32.03
C GLY A 244 8.36 -11.15 -32.22
N ALA A 245 8.77 -10.84 -33.45
CA ALA A 245 9.27 -9.52 -33.83
C ALA A 245 8.15 -8.48 -34.00
N SER A 246 6.90 -8.92 -34.22
CA SER A 246 5.73 -8.05 -34.34
C SER A 246 4.45 -8.69 -33.79
N THR A 247 3.36 -7.91 -33.76
CA THR A 247 1.98 -8.36 -33.51
C THR A 247 1.22 -8.72 -34.80
N SER A 248 1.91 -9.02 -35.90
CA SER A 248 1.26 -9.29 -37.19
C SER A 248 0.17 -10.35 -37.09
N SER A 249 -0.81 -10.24 -37.99
CA SER A 249 -1.89 -11.24 -38.13
C SER A 249 -1.36 -12.67 -38.34
N ALA A 250 -0.18 -12.81 -38.96
CA ALA A 250 0.43 -14.12 -39.19
C ALA A 250 0.97 -14.76 -37.90
N ILE A 251 1.59 -13.97 -37.01
CA ILE A 251 2.03 -14.47 -35.69
C ILE A 251 0.82 -14.69 -34.78
N THR A 252 -0.12 -13.74 -34.74
CA THR A 252 -1.32 -13.84 -33.87
C THR A 252 -2.28 -14.97 -34.25
N LYS A 253 -2.25 -15.47 -35.50
CA LYS A 253 -2.96 -16.72 -35.89
C LYS A 253 -2.39 -17.98 -35.22
N ARG A 254 -1.15 -17.94 -34.73
CA ARG A 254 -0.47 -19.06 -34.04
C ARG A 254 -0.62 -19.00 -32.52
N VAL A 255 -1.10 -17.87 -32.01
CA VAL A 255 -1.28 -17.59 -30.58
C VAL A 255 -2.71 -17.98 -30.22
N LYS A 256 -2.89 -18.88 -29.25
CA LYS A 256 -4.23 -19.27 -28.82
C LYS A 256 -4.88 -18.17 -27.98
N ASP A 257 -4.07 -17.42 -27.24
CA ASP A 257 -4.54 -16.46 -26.25
C ASP A 257 -3.93 -15.06 -26.47
N LYS A 258 -4.58 -14.27 -27.33
CA LYS A 258 -4.05 -12.99 -27.84
C LYS A 258 -3.94 -11.90 -26.77
N ASP A 259 -4.70 -12.02 -25.69
CA ASP A 259 -4.76 -11.03 -24.61
C ASP A 259 -3.55 -11.12 -23.66
N PHE A 260 -2.69 -12.13 -23.82
CA PHE A 260 -1.55 -12.39 -22.92
C PHE A 260 -0.20 -12.15 -23.62
N CYS A 261 -0.07 -10.98 -24.24
CA CYS A 261 1.16 -10.51 -24.87
C CYS A 261 1.86 -9.46 -23.99
N ILE A 262 3.15 -9.65 -23.73
CA ILE A 262 4.02 -8.68 -23.05
C ILE A 262 4.95 -8.05 -24.08
N THR A 263 5.00 -6.72 -24.15
CA THR A 263 5.99 -6.02 -24.98
C THR A 263 7.28 -5.78 -24.18
N LEU A 264 8.39 -6.32 -24.68
CA LEU A 264 9.71 -6.29 -24.05
C LEU A 264 10.51 -5.00 -24.36
N THR A 265 9.85 -3.93 -24.77
CA THR A 265 10.48 -2.63 -25.12
C THR A 265 10.22 -1.52 -24.12
N HIS A 266 9.42 -1.75 -23.08
CA HIS A 266 8.91 -0.67 -22.23
C HIS A 266 9.96 -0.04 -21.30
N THR A 267 11.01 -0.78 -20.91
CA THR A 267 12.06 -0.25 -20.04
C THR A 267 13.43 -0.74 -20.49
N THR A 268 14.40 0.16 -20.56
CA THR A 268 15.80 -0.18 -20.89
C THR A 268 16.45 -1.00 -19.76
N GLU A 269 15.92 -0.94 -18.55
CA GLU A 269 16.41 -1.72 -17.40
C GLU A 269 15.96 -3.19 -17.43
N GLY A 270 15.08 -3.55 -18.37
CA GLY A 270 14.30 -4.79 -18.29
C GLY A 270 13.15 -4.63 -17.31
N GLY A 271 12.20 -5.57 -17.35
CA GLY A 271 10.98 -5.53 -16.58
C GLY A 271 10.88 -6.72 -15.65
N TYR A 272 10.65 -6.48 -14.36
CA TYR A 272 10.07 -7.51 -13.52
C TYR A 272 8.61 -7.70 -13.96
N VAL A 273 8.24 -8.94 -14.29
CA VAL A 273 6.90 -9.30 -14.72
C VAL A 273 6.27 -10.17 -13.64
N PRO A 274 5.41 -9.60 -12.78
CA PRO A 274 4.79 -10.33 -11.69
C PRO A 274 4.01 -11.57 -12.15
N ALA A 275 3.41 -11.52 -13.34
CA ALA A 275 2.63 -12.61 -13.91
C ALA A 275 3.46 -13.87 -14.22
N LEU A 276 4.79 -13.74 -14.32
CA LEU A 276 5.71 -14.86 -14.54
C LEU A 276 6.41 -15.32 -13.26
N ASP A 277 6.16 -14.65 -12.13
CA ASP A 277 6.77 -15.01 -10.86
C ASP A 277 6.01 -16.19 -10.23
N PRO A 278 6.63 -17.39 -10.12
CA PRO A 278 5.96 -18.55 -9.54
C PRO A 278 5.61 -18.37 -8.07
N ASP A 279 6.23 -17.41 -7.37
CA ASP A 279 5.98 -17.12 -5.95
C ASP A 279 4.96 -16.00 -5.77
N ARG A 280 4.31 -15.55 -6.85
CA ARG A 280 3.21 -14.60 -6.79
C ARG A 280 1.93 -15.16 -7.40
N VAL A 281 0.83 -14.59 -6.95
CA VAL A 281 -0.53 -14.84 -7.45
C VAL A 281 -1.23 -13.51 -7.62
N GLN A 282 -2.16 -13.43 -8.56
CA GLN A 282 -2.99 -12.24 -8.73
C GLN A 282 -4.12 -12.25 -7.68
N GLU A 283 -4.23 -11.16 -6.92
CA GLU A 283 -5.33 -10.94 -6.01
C GLU A 283 -6.62 -10.69 -6.80
N VAL A 284 -7.66 -11.48 -6.53
CA VAL A 284 -8.90 -11.46 -7.31
C VAL A 284 -9.68 -10.15 -7.19
N LEU A 285 -9.51 -9.43 -6.08
CA LEU A 285 -10.29 -8.22 -5.78
C LEU A 285 -9.62 -6.92 -6.24
N THR A 286 -8.30 -6.85 -6.19
CA THR A 286 -7.54 -5.63 -6.52
C THR A 286 -6.77 -5.77 -7.83
N HIS A 287 -6.69 -6.98 -8.39
CA HIS A 287 -5.84 -7.36 -9.53
C HIS A 287 -4.34 -7.15 -9.31
N ASN A 288 -3.91 -6.80 -8.09
CA ASN A 288 -2.50 -6.69 -7.72
C ASN A 288 -1.86 -8.07 -7.58
N HIS A 289 -0.57 -8.17 -7.86
CA HIS A 289 0.17 -9.40 -7.61
C HIS A 289 0.70 -9.41 -6.17
N ILE A 290 0.43 -10.49 -5.44
CA ILE A 290 0.83 -10.68 -4.04
C ILE A 290 1.71 -11.93 -3.92
N SER A 291 2.58 -11.99 -2.93
CA SER A 291 3.38 -13.19 -2.70
C SER A 291 2.48 -14.34 -2.26
N LYS A 292 2.73 -15.56 -2.75
CA LYS A 292 2.01 -16.78 -2.34
C LYS A 292 2.04 -17.01 -0.83
N LYS A 293 3.13 -16.63 -0.15
CA LYS A 293 3.25 -16.72 1.31
C LYS A 293 2.28 -15.79 2.05
N ASP A 294 1.93 -14.69 1.41
CA ASP A 294 1.03 -13.65 1.94
C ASP A 294 -0.38 -13.76 1.34
N ALA A 295 -0.63 -14.78 0.51
CA ALA A 295 -1.89 -15.00 -0.17
C ALA A 295 -2.63 -16.18 0.47
N VAL A 296 -3.94 -16.06 0.60
CA VAL A 296 -4.80 -17.19 0.98
C VAL A 296 -5.79 -17.40 -0.15
N ARG A 297 -5.98 -18.68 -0.54
CA ARG A 297 -6.98 -19.04 -1.54
C ARG A 297 -8.36 -19.02 -0.88
N VAL A 298 -9.22 -18.12 -1.33
CA VAL A 298 -10.58 -17.96 -0.82
C VAL A 298 -11.55 -18.61 -1.81
N LYS A 299 -12.20 -19.70 -1.37
CA LYS A 299 -13.12 -20.50 -2.20
C LYS A 299 -14.25 -19.66 -2.81
N ARG A 300 -14.83 -18.76 -2.01
CA ARG A 300 -15.95 -17.87 -2.40
C ARG A 300 -15.63 -17.01 -3.63
N TYR A 301 -14.40 -16.50 -3.74
CA TYR A 301 -13.99 -15.67 -4.88
C TYR A 301 -13.31 -16.48 -5.98
N ASN A 302 -13.20 -17.80 -5.82
CA ASN A 302 -12.40 -18.67 -6.70
C ASN A 302 -11.01 -18.09 -7.00
N GLY A 303 -10.33 -17.54 -5.98
CA GLY A 303 -9.12 -16.76 -6.20
C GLY A 303 -8.28 -16.57 -4.94
N TYR A 304 -7.21 -15.79 -5.06
CA TYR A 304 -6.33 -15.45 -3.94
C TYR A 304 -6.66 -14.05 -3.41
N VAL A 305 -6.58 -13.90 -2.09
CA VAL A 305 -6.73 -12.61 -1.40
C VAL A 305 -5.53 -12.41 -0.48
N LEU A 306 -5.09 -11.17 -0.30
CA LEU A 306 -3.99 -10.85 0.60
C LEU A 306 -4.37 -11.15 2.05
N LYS A 307 -3.53 -11.91 2.77
CA LYS A 307 -3.79 -12.42 4.13
C LYS A 307 -4.24 -11.35 5.12
N LYS A 308 -3.68 -10.13 5.03
CA LYS A 308 -4.06 -8.99 5.91
C LYS A 308 -5.49 -8.46 5.67
N ASN A 309 -6.04 -8.75 4.50
CA ASN A 309 -7.37 -8.35 4.05
C ASN A 309 -8.41 -9.45 4.29
N ILE A 310 -8.05 -10.52 5.00
CA ILE A 310 -8.94 -11.65 5.24
C ILE A 310 -9.44 -11.65 6.68
N VAL A 311 -10.70 -12.07 6.81
CA VAL A 311 -11.37 -12.35 8.08
C VAL A 311 -11.78 -13.82 8.06
N ASN A 312 -11.53 -14.54 9.15
CA ASN A 312 -12.09 -15.87 9.35
C ASN A 312 -13.39 -15.72 10.15
N ILE A 313 -14.52 -16.15 9.57
CA ILE A 313 -15.82 -16.18 10.24
C ILE A 313 -16.29 -17.63 10.19
N ASN A 314 -16.36 -18.27 11.36
CA ASN A 314 -16.83 -19.66 11.51
C ASN A 314 -16.08 -20.68 10.64
N GLY A 315 -14.77 -20.50 10.43
CA GLY A 315 -13.94 -21.40 9.64
C GLY A 315 -13.86 -21.04 8.15
N ASP A 316 -14.73 -20.17 7.66
CA ASP A 316 -14.70 -19.65 6.30
C ASP A 316 -13.93 -18.33 6.21
N TYR A 317 -13.24 -18.14 5.08
CA TYR A 317 -12.45 -16.94 4.82
C TYR A 317 -13.22 -15.95 3.94
N TYR A 318 -13.31 -14.70 4.41
CA TYR A 318 -13.93 -13.59 3.70
C TYR A 318 -12.92 -12.47 3.51
N SER A 319 -13.09 -11.68 2.45
CA SER A 319 -12.35 -10.45 2.29
C SER A 319 -13.01 -9.33 3.08
N LYS A 320 -12.22 -8.45 3.72
CA LYS A 320 -12.69 -7.19 4.33
C LYS A 320 -13.42 -6.27 3.33
N TYR A 321 -13.26 -6.49 2.03
CA TYR A 321 -13.96 -5.76 0.98
C TYR A 321 -15.29 -6.42 0.55
N ASP A 322 -15.66 -7.57 1.11
CA ASP A 322 -16.93 -8.22 0.79
C ASP A 322 -18.08 -7.35 1.28
N LYS A 323 -19.01 -7.00 0.39
CA LYS A 323 -20.19 -6.19 0.72
C LYS A 323 -21.14 -6.91 1.68
N ALA A 324 -21.00 -8.22 1.82
CA ALA A 324 -21.73 -9.00 2.81
C ALA A 324 -21.14 -8.85 4.22
N LEU A 325 -19.95 -8.27 4.39
CA LEU A 325 -19.37 -8.01 5.71
C LEU A 325 -19.76 -6.64 6.24
N VAL A 326 -19.97 -6.58 7.54
CA VAL A 326 -20.16 -5.37 8.34
C VAL A 326 -19.21 -5.43 9.53
N GLU A 327 -18.65 -4.29 9.93
CA GLU A 327 -17.78 -4.19 11.11
C GLU A 327 -18.62 -3.78 12.33
N SER A 328 -18.67 -4.67 13.32
CA SER A 328 -19.19 -4.45 14.66
C SER A 328 -18.06 -4.01 15.58
N LYS A 329 -18.27 -2.99 16.42
CA LYS A 329 -17.29 -2.63 17.46
C LYS A 329 -17.14 -3.71 18.52
N ILE A 330 -18.21 -4.47 18.76
CA ILE A 330 -18.29 -5.49 19.80
C ILE A 330 -17.78 -6.83 19.27
N ASP A 331 -18.24 -7.23 18.09
CA ASP A 331 -17.98 -8.57 17.54
C ASP A 331 -16.94 -8.63 16.41
N GLY A 332 -16.40 -7.49 16.00
CA GLY A 332 -15.52 -7.41 14.83
C GLY A 332 -16.31 -7.60 13.53
N PHE A 333 -15.75 -8.34 12.56
CA PHE A 333 -16.41 -8.52 11.26
C PHE A 333 -17.49 -9.60 11.30
N LEU A 334 -18.69 -9.24 10.84
CA LEU A 334 -19.87 -10.09 10.78
C LEU A 334 -20.40 -10.19 9.36
N LEU A 335 -21.12 -11.27 9.06
CA LEU A 335 -21.98 -11.30 7.87
C LEU A 335 -23.25 -10.49 8.15
N LYS A 336 -23.63 -9.63 7.19
CA LYS A 336 -24.81 -8.76 7.29
C LYS A 336 -26.10 -9.54 7.60
N GLU A 337 -26.27 -10.71 7.01
CA GLU A 337 -27.41 -11.61 7.27
C GLU A 337 -27.43 -12.21 8.67
N ASN A 338 -26.26 -12.28 9.33
CA ASN A 338 -26.09 -12.75 10.70
C ASN A 338 -25.98 -11.61 11.70
N SER A 339 -26.28 -10.38 11.30
CA SER A 339 -26.18 -9.20 12.15
C SER A 339 -27.55 -8.62 12.48
N VAL A 340 -27.69 -8.07 13.69
CA VAL A 340 -28.87 -7.33 14.15
C VAL A 340 -28.43 -6.03 14.83
N ASN A 341 -29.27 -4.99 14.82
CA ASN A 341 -28.96 -3.76 15.56
C ASN A 341 -29.20 -3.94 17.06
N GLU A 342 -28.21 -3.60 17.86
CA GLU A 342 -28.31 -3.52 19.31
C GLU A 342 -29.17 -2.32 19.69
N TYR A 343 -30.14 -2.54 20.57
CA TYR A 343 -31.21 -1.57 20.84
C TYR A 343 -30.69 -0.21 21.38
N PHE A 344 -29.67 -0.21 22.23
CA PHE A 344 -29.24 1.00 22.95
C PHE A 344 -28.20 1.81 22.20
N SER A 345 -27.28 1.14 21.53
CA SER A 345 -26.16 1.71 20.81
C SER A 345 -26.45 1.86 19.31
N ASN A 346 -27.48 1.16 18.80
CA ASN A 346 -27.76 1.00 17.38
C ASN A 346 -26.58 0.43 16.59
N GLU A 347 -25.64 -0.24 17.28
CA GLU A 347 -24.51 -0.90 16.65
C GLU A 347 -24.89 -2.30 16.18
N LEU A 348 -24.31 -2.76 15.08
CA LEU A 348 -24.52 -4.12 14.60
C LEU A 348 -23.83 -5.12 15.54
N ILE A 349 -24.53 -6.18 15.91
CA ILE A 349 -24.03 -7.28 16.75
C ILE A 349 -24.35 -8.63 16.11
N ASP A 350 -23.61 -9.67 16.50
CA ASP A 350 -23.84 -11.04 16.05
C ASP A 350 -25.18 -11.56 16.57
N LYS A 351 -26.07 -11.98 15.67
CA LYS A 351 -27.39 -12.52 16.00
C LYS A 351 -27.32 -13.72 16.95
N THR A 352 -26.27 -14.53 16.88
CA THR A 352 -26.06 -15.69 17.78
C THR A 352 -25.65 -15.28 19.19
N LYS A 353 -25.12 -14.06 19.35
CA LYS A 353 -24.75 -13.44 20.63
C LYS A 353 -25.76 -12.38 21.08
N ALA A 354 -26.82 -12.17 20.33
CA ALA A 354 -27.92 -11.30 20.71
C ALA A 354 -28.99 -12.09 21.48
N VAL A 355 -29.74 -11.40 22.33
CA VAL A 355 -30.98 -11.87 22.95
C VAL A 355 -32.05 -10.84 22.67
N TYR A 356 -33.23 -11.29 22.23
CA TYR A 356 -34.36 -10.38 22.06
C TYR A 356 -34.97 -10.04 23.42
N SER A 357 -35.11 -8.76 23.74
CA SER A 357 -35.79 -8.29 24.95
C SER A 357 -37.20 -7.84 24.60
N GLU A 358 -38.20 -8.52 25.15
CA GLU A 358 -39.61 -8.14 25.00
C GLU A 358 -39.89 -6.73 25.54
N LYS A 359 -39.20 -6.35 26.62
CA LYS A 359 -39.30 -5.02 27.25
C LYS A 359 -38.92 -3.90 26.30
N HIS A 360 -37.81 -4.08 25.58
CA HIS A 360 -37.27 -3.06 24.68
C HIS A 360 -37.73 -3.23 23.22
N LYS A 361 -38.41 -4.34 22.91
CA LYS A 361 -38.78 -4.75 21.55
C LYS A 361 -37.59 -4.73 20.58
N GLY A 362 -36.42 -5.16 21.07
CA GLY A 362 -35.16 -5.09 20.35
C GLY A 362 -34.13 -6.12 20.81
N TYR A 363 -33.01 -6.20 20.10
CA TYR A 363 -31.92 -7.12 20.41
C TYR A 363 -30.90 -6.45 21.34
N ILE A 364 -30.42 -7.21 22.33
CA ILE A 364 -29.37 -6.80 23.25
C ILE A 364 -28.22 -7.81 23.16
N HIS A 365 -26.98 -7.34 23.14
CA HIS A 365 -25.82 -8.22 23.16
C HIS A 365 -25.73 -8.98 24.51
N LYS A 366 -25.47 -10.29 24.50
CA LYS A 366 -25.48 -11.16 25.70
C LYS A 366 -24.61 -10.66 26.85
N THR A 367 -23.52 -9.95 26.59
CA THR A 367 -22.67 -9.36 27.64
C THR A 367 -23.33 -8.21 28.39
N ASN A 368 -24.34 -7.57 27.79
CA ASN A 368 -25.10 -6.46 28.36
C ASN A 368 -26.46 -6.92 28.88
N VAL A 369 -26.77 -8.21 28.81
CA VAL A 369 -28.02 -8.79 29.28
C VAL A 369 -27.89 -9.24 30.73
N VAL A 370 -28.95 -8.98 31.48
CA VAL A 370 -29.16 -9.51 32.82
C VAL A 370 -30.54 -10.18 32.83
N ASN A 371 -30.62 -11.40 33.35
CA ASN A 371 -31.90 -12.07 33.59
C ASN A 371 -32.30 -11.89 35.06
N ILE A 372 -33.45 -11.29 35.30
CA ILE A 372 -34.05 -11.12 36.62
C ILE A 372 -35.49 -11.64 36.52
N LYS A 373 -35.78 -12.75 37.22
CA LYS A 373 -37.11 -13.41 37.20
C LYS A 373 -37.65 -13.69 35.79
N ASP A 374 -36.82 -14.31 34.96
CA ASP A 374 -37.16 -14.71 33.60
C ASP A 374 -37.41 -13.52 32.64
N GLU A 375 -37.18 -12.29 33.10
CA GLU A 375 -37.21 -11.09 32.27
C GLU A 375 -35.78 -10.63 31.91
N ILE A 376 -35.62 -10.19 30.67
CA ILE A 376 -34.35 -9.75 30.09
C ILE A 376 -34.22 -8.24 30.21
N TYR A 377 -33.26 -7.82 31.03
CA TYR A 377 -32.91 -6.42 31.23
C TYR A 377 -31.58 -6.09 30.57
N HIS A 378 -31.41 -4.84 30.16
CA HIS A 378 -30.10 -4.30 29.83
C HIS A 378 -29.39 -3.86 31.11
N THR A 379 -28.08 -4.06 31.21
CA THR A 379 -27.21 -3.55 32.31
C THR A 379 -27.27 -2.02 32.56
N LYS A 380 -27.96 -1.26 31.69
CA LYS A 380 -28.15 0.19 31.77
C LYS A 380 -29.60 0.59 32.03
N ASP A 381 -30.50 -0.39 32.18
CA ASP A 381 -31.89 -0.11 32.51
C ASP A 381 -31.97 0.58 33.88
N SER A 382 -32.76 1.64 33.96
CA SER A 382 -32.87 2.46 35.17
C SER A 382 -33.61 1.76 36.32
N ASP A 383 -34.27 0.65 36.04
CA ASP A 383 -35.07 -0.14 36.99
C ASP A 383 -34.34 -1.38 37.52
N ILE A 384 -33.05 -1.54 37.19
CA ILE A 384 -32.20 -2.58 37.78
C ILE A 384 -30.95 -1.98 38.43
N ILE A 385 -30.41 -2.70 39.42
CA ILE A 385 -29.16 -2.36 40.08
C ILE A 385 -28.27 -3.60 40.19
N CYS A 386 -26.96 -3.42 39.98
CA CYS A 386 -25.96 -4.46 40.28
C CYS A 386 -25.42 -4.24 41.70
N PHE A 387 -25.56 -5.24 42.55
CA PHE A 387 -25.05 -5.26 43.91
C PHE A 387 -24.27 -6.55 44.17
N ASN A 388 -22.98 -6.41 44.53
CA ASN A 388 -22.06 -7.51 44.78
C ASN A 388 -22.01 -8.57 43.64
N GLY A 389 -22.01 -8.11 42.39
CA GLY A 389 -22.01 -8.97 41.20
C GLY A 389 -23.34 -9.67 40.90
N LYS A 390 -24.38 -9.46 41.72
CA LYS A 390 -25.75 -9.91 41.47
C LYS A 390 -26.61 -8.74 41.03
N TRP A 391 -27.57 -8.99 40.17
CA TRP A 391 -28.47 -7.95 39.67
C TRP A 391 -29.87 -8.12 40.25
N TYR A 392 -30.50 -6.99 40.57
CA TYR A 392 -31.81 -6.93 41.22
C TYR A 392 -32.70 -5.92 40.51
N HIS A 393 -33.99 -6.22 40.39
CA HIS A 393 -34.97 -5.23 39.96
C HIS A 393 -35.29 -4.29 41.14
N ILE A 394 -35.46 -2.99 40.90
CA ILE A 394 -35.67 -2.01 41.97
C ILE A 394 -36.92 -2.34 42.80
N SER A 395 -37.96 -2.96 42.23
CA SER A 395 -39.14 -3.40 43.00
C SER A 395 -38.87 -4.51 44.01
N GLU A 396 -37.73 -5.19 43.92
CA GLU A 396 -37.30 -6.25 44.87
C GLU A 396 -36.44 -5.69 45.99
N CYS A 397 -36.00 -4.44 45.83
CA CYS A 397 -35.19 -3.74 46.79
C CYS A 397 -36.15 -3.04 47.79
N PHE A 398 -36.28 -3.60 48.99
CA PHE A 398 -37.01 -2.93 50.07
C PHE A 398 -36.08 -1.94 50.76
N ILE A 399 -36.52 -0.69 50.86
CA ILE A 399 -35.90 0.23 51.80
C ILE A 399 -36.63 0.06 53.12
N ASN A 400 -36.05 -0.75 54.03
CA ASN A 400 -36.59 -0.92 55.36
C ASN A 400 -36.21 0.29 56.21
N TYR A 401 -36.98 1.37 56.14
CA TYR A 401 -36.83 2.46 57.10
C TYR A 401 -37.59 2.11 58.37
N ASN A 402 -36.85 1.84 59.45
CA ASN A 402 -37.40 1.94 60.80
C ASN A 402 -37.86 3.39 60.99
N ARG A 403 -39.18 3.62 61.02
CA ARG A 403 -39.81 4.93 61.19
C ARG A 403 -39.32 5.64 62.45
N GLU A 404 -38.95 4.92 63.50
CA GLU A 404 -38.37 5.51 64.72
C GLU A 404 -37.00 6.14 64.50
N ALA A 405 -36.19 5.62 63.58
CA ALA A 405 -34.87 6.18 63.27
C ALA A 405 -35.00 7.49 62.49
N VAL A 406 -35.95 7.56 61.55
CA VAL A 406 -36.27 8.78 60.80
C VAL A 406 -36.87 9.84 61.72
N ASN A 407 -37.81 9.45 62.60
CA ASN A 407 -38.37 10.36 63.60
C ASN A 407 -37.30 10.88 64.58
N ARG A 408 -36.30 10.05 64.96
CA ARG A 408 -35.15 10.47 65.77
C ARG A 408 -34.18 11.42 65.07
N GLU A 409 -34.09 11.36 63.75
CA GLU A 409 -33.27 12.29 62.96
C GLU A 409 -34.00 13.62 62.71
N LEU A 410 -35.32 13.55 62.46
CA LEU A 410 -36.17 14.74 62.28
C LEU A 410 -36.34 15.53 63.58
N THR A 411 -36.38 14.88 64.74
CA THR A 411 -36.40 15.56 66.06
C THR A 411 -35.08 16.25 66.42
N LYS A 412 -33.97 15.97 65.72
CA LYS A 412 -32.69 16.67 65.92
C LYS A 412 -32.56 17.95 65.10
N ARG A 413 -33.53 18.27 64.25
CA ARG A 413 -33.68 19.60 63.63
C ARG A 413 -34.82 20.32 64.36
N PRO A 414 -34.67 21.58 64.80
CA PRO A 414 -35.73 22.28 65.48
C PRO A 414 -36.85 22.56 64.48
N LEU A 415 -37.91 21.75 64.53
CA LEU A 415 -39.21 22.13 64.01
C LEU A 415 -39.89 23.00 65.08
N LEU A 416 -40.50 24.08 64.61
CA LEU A 416 -41.27 25.05 65.38
C LEU A 416 -42.15 24.36 66.43
N SER A 417 -42.15 24.92 67.64
CA SER A 417 -42.98 24.47 68.75
C SER A 417 -44.47 24.52 68.39
N ASP A 418 -45.21 23.55 68.93
CA ASP A 418 -46.67 23.49 69.07
C ASP A 418 -47.46 22.86 67.92
N ILE A 419 -47.39 21.53 67.77
CA ILE A 419 -48.49 20.73 67.19
C ILE A 419 -48.60 19.38 67.92
N ASP A 420 -49.68 19.18 68.68
CA ASP A 420 -50.10 17.88 69.22
C ASP A 420 -50.77 17.03 68.12
N LEU A 421 -50.39 15.76 68.01
CA LEU A 421 -51.02 14.78 67.12
C LEU A 421 -51.82 13.75 67.95
N PRO A 422 -53.08 13.40 67.59
CA PRO A 422 -53.86 12.40 68.32
C PRO A 422 -53.49 10.96 67.97
N ASP A 423 -53.41 10.10 68.99
CA ASP A 423 -52.91 8.71 69.00
C ASP A 423 -53.75 7.65 68.26
N SER A 424 -54.87 8.00 67.63
CA SER A 424 -55.85 6.99 67.22
C SER A 424 -55.92 6.75 65.72
N TYR A 425 -54.82 6.36 65.07
CA TYR A 425 -54.87 5.62 63.79
C TYR A 425 -53.50 4.99 63.54
N ILE A 426 -53.39 3.67 63.67
CA ILE A 426 -52.64 2.75 62.79
C ILE A 426 -52.60 1.36 63.45
N ARG A 427 -53.18 0.37 62.79
CA ARG A 427 -52.93 -1.06 63.04
C ARG A 427 -51.61 -1.43 62.36
N SER A 428 -50.62 -1.88 63.12
CA SER A 428 -49.38 -2.46 62.58
C SER A 428 -49.56 -3.95 62.28
N GLN A 429 -49.28 -4.39 61.05
CA GLN A 429 -48.91 -5.78 60.79
C GLN A 429 -47.41 -5.95 61.05
N THR A 430 -47.07 -6.92 61.89
CA THR A 430 -45.71 -7.29 62.26
C THR A 430 -45.03 -8.03 61.10
N ILE A 431 -43.93 -7.50 60.56
CA ILE A 431 -43.02 -8.22 59.68
C ILE A 431 -41.61 -8.17 60.29
N ILE A 432 -41.10 -9.38 60.59
CA ILE A 432 -39.72 -9.86 60.86
C ILE A 432 -38.77 -8.87 61.59
N GLN A 433 -38.49 -9.21 62.86
CA GLN A 433 -37.92 -8.34 63.87
C GLN A 433 -36.39 -8.41 64.07
N SER A 434 -35.58 -8.82 63.09
CA SER A 434 -34.13 -9.02 63.33
C SER A 434 -33.20 -8.47 62.24
N VAL A 435 -33.31 -7.19 61.93
CA VAL A 435 -32.23 -6.48 61.22
C VAL A 435 -31.89 -5.19 61.97
N ALA A 436 -30.59 -4.91 62.11
CA ALA A 436 -30.10 -3.75 62.85
C ALA A 436 -30.72 -2.43 62.32
N PRO A 437 -31.04 -1.46 63.20
CA PRO A 437 -31.63 -0.19 62.78
C PRO A 437 -30.79 0.52 61.71
N GLY A 438 -31.37 0.74 60.53
CA GLY A 438 -30.72 1.41 59.40
C GLY A 438 -30.06 0.49 58.36
N ALA A 439 -30.18 -0.83 58.51
CA ALA A 439 -29.82 -1.78 57.46
C ALA A 439 -30.88 -1.82 56.36
N VAL A 440 -30.46 -1.66 55.11
CA VAL A 440 -31.30 -1.92 53.94
C VAL A 440 -31.18 -3.41 53.62
N VAL A 441 -32.28 -4.11 53.32
CA VAL A 441 -32.26 -5.55 53.00
C VAL A 441 -33.09 -5.87 51.77
N THR A 442 -32.70 -6.89 51.01
CA THR A 442 -33.55 -7.43 49.95
C THR A 442 -34.81 -8.09 50.55
N ARG A 443 -35.82 -8.39 49.72
CA ARG A 443 -37.02 -9.15 50.14
C ARG A 443 -36.71 -10.47 50.84
N GLU A 444 -35.54 -11.04 50.54
CA GLU A 444 -35.04 -12.32 51.06
C GLU A 444 -34.16 -12.15 52.31
N GLY A 445 -33.98 -10.92 52.81
CA GLY A 445 -33.22 -10.62 54.03
C GLY A 445 -31.73 -10.37 53.85
N ASN A 446 -31.22 -10.22 52.61
CA ASN A 446 -29.80 -9.95 52.38
C ASN A 446 -29.45 -8.47 52.62
N LEU A 447 -28.42 -8.18 53.41
CA LEU A 447 -27.95 -6.81 53.75
C LEU A 447 -27.40 -6.03 52.56
N ILE A 448 -27.80 -4.75 52.45
CA ILE A 448 -27.34 -3.74 51.50
C ILE A 448 -26.68 -2.59 52.30
N PRO A 449 -25.40 -2.25 52.05
CA PRO A 449 -24.67 -1.15 52.69
C PRO A 449 -25.33 0.22 52.50
N LYS A 450 -25.23 1.07 53.53
CA LYS A 450 -25.98 2.33 53.69
C LYS A 450 -25.62 3.37 52.62
N GLU A 451 -24.36 3.40 52.17
CA GLU A 451 -23.85 4.29 51.13
C GLU A 451 -24.43 4.05 49.73
N HIS A 452 -25.03 2.87 49.48
CA HIS A 452 -25.48 2.43 48.15
C HIS A 452 -27.02 2.32 48.03
N ALA A 453 -27.76 2.68 49.08
CA ALA A 453 -29.22 2.67 49.06
C ALA A 453 -29.77 3.80 48.18
N VAL A 454 -30.63 3.47 47.21
CA VAL A 454 -31.46 4.47 46.51
C VAL A 454 -32.70 4.68 47.35
N ILE A 455 -32.96 5.92 47.77
CA ILE A 455 -34.16 6.26 48.52
C ILE A 455 -35.23 6.77 47.56
N ALA A 456 -36.34 6.06 47.43
CA ALA A 456 -37.52 6.53 46.70
C ALA A 456 -38.64 6.85 47.70
N TYR A 457 -39.12 8.10 47.72
CA TYR A 457 -40.25 8.52 48.55
C TYR A 457 -41.54 8.55 47.74
N ASN A 458 -42.67 8.19 48.38
CA ASN A 458 -44.00 8.45 47.87
C ASN A 458 -44.44 9.86 48.33
N LEU A 459 -45.01 10.65 47.42
CA LEU A 459 -45.65 11.93 47.75
C LEU A 459 -46.86 11.66 48.65
N ILE A 460 -46.92 12.30 49.81
CA ILE A 460 -48.11 12.33 50.66
C ILE A 460 -48.80 13.67 50.39
N HIS A 461 -50.04 13.61 49.91
CA HIS A 461 -50.89 14.80 49.83
C HIS A 461 -51.38 15.14 51.24
N ASN A 462 -50.96 16.28 51.77
CA ASN A 462 -51.53 16.84 52.99
C ASN A 462 -52.84 17.56 52.63
N SER A 463 -53.97 16.98 53.03
CA SER A 463 -55.31 17.51 52.71
C SER A 463 -55.69 18.77 53.49
N PHE A 464 -54.94 19.16 54.53
CA PHE A 464 -55.28 20.30 55.39
C PHE A 464 -54.59 21.61 54.99
N ALA A 465 -53.43 21.54 54.34
CA ALA A 465 -52.68 22.73 53.91
C ALA A 465 -52.87 23.09 52.42
N ASN A 466 -53.59 22.26 51.66
CA ASN A 466 -53.76 22.35 50.20
C ASN A 466 -52.45 22.59 49.43
N ASN A 467 -51.32 22.12 49.98
CA ASN A 467 -50.00 22.20 49.41
C ASN A 467 -49.36 20.81 49.38
N LEU A 468 -48.67 20.51 48.28
CA LEU A 468 -47.76 19.37 48.18
C LEU A 468 -46.48 19.73 48.94
N GLU A 469 -46.19 19.02 50.02
CA GLU A 469 -44.88 19.10 50.67
C GLU A 469 -43.84 18.34 49.83
N TYR A 470 -42.73 19.00 49.54
CA TYR A 470 -41.61 18.45 48.79
C TYR A 470 -40.60 17.82 49.74
N GLN A 471 -40.11 16.62 49.38
CA GLN A 471 -38.88 16.07 49.97
C GLN A 471 -37.94 15.57 48.87
N GLU A 472 -36.66 15.86 49.06
CA GLU A 472 -35.56 15.70 48.11
C GLU A 472 -35.17 14.23 47.89
N VAL A 473 -34.66 13.91 46.71
CA VAL A 473 -34.10 12.60 46.36
C VAL A 473 -32.59 12.75 46.19
N TYR A 474 -31.81 11.95 46.92
CA TYR A 474 -30.35 11.89 46.78
C TYR A 474 -29.89 10.50 46.35
N ARG A 475 -28.93 10.46 45.42
CA ARG A 475 -28.09 9.29 45.12
C ARG A 475 -26.65 9.66 45.42
N THR A 476 -25.92 8.78 46.08
CA THR A 476 -24.45 8.88 46.16
C THR A 476 -23.84 7.66 45.47
N ASN A 477 -22.77 7.85 44.70
CA ASN A 477 -21.97 6.77 44.12
C ASN A 477 -20.49 6.99 44.42
N GLY A 478 -20.16 7.46 45.63
CA GLY A 478 -18.79 7.58 46.11
C GLY A 478 -17.89 8.61 45.42
N VAL A 479 -18.30 9.27 44.32
CA VAL A 479 -17.45 10.27 43.63
C VAL A 479 -18.18 11.56 43.18
N GLY A 480 -19.50 11.68 43.36
CA GLY A 480 -20.22 12.95 43.13
C GLY A 480 -21.71 12.79 42.76
N LEU A 481 -22.50 13.83 43.00
CA LEU A 481 -23.95 13.90 42.72
C LEU A 481 -24.26 13.77 41.22
N ILE A 482 -25.13 12.83 40.82
CA ILE A 482 -25.75 12.80 39.48
C ILE A 482 -27.27 12.93 39.61
N LYS A 483 -27.82 13.95 38.95
CA LYS A 483 -29.23 14.33 38.84
C LYS A 483 -30.04 13.32 38.01
N LEU A 484 -31.28 13.04 38.39
CA LEU A 484 -32.26 12.32 37.55
C LEU A 484 -33.55 13.15 37.38
N ILE A 485 -33.92 13.33 36.10
CA ILE A 485 -35.19 13.78 35.48
C ILE A 485 -35.45 15.31 35.36
N THR A 486 -35.61 15.75 34.12
CA THR A 486 -36.00 17.09 33.63
C THR A 486 -37.45 17.11 33.16
N GLY A 487 -38.21 18.15 33.51
CA GLY A 487 -39.47 18.54 32.86
C GLY A 487 -39.44 20.02 32.48
N GLU A 488 -40.07 20.39 31.37
CA GLU A 488 -40.22 21.80 30.93
C GLU A 488 -41.23 22.57 31.78
N LEU A 489 -40.89 23.82 32.07
CA LEU A 489 -41.71 24.77 32.82
C LEU A 489 -42.57 25.56 31.82
N ILE A 490 -43.89 25.60 32.02
CA ILE A 490 -44.77 26.49 31.25
C ILE A 490 -45.16 27.66 32.15
N VAL A 491 -44.87 28.88 31.69
CA VAL A 491 -45.20 30.13 32.40
C VAL A 491 -46.48 30.70 31.81
N ASP A 492 -47.51 30.85 32.64
CA ASP A 492 -48.71 31.61 32.30
C ASP A 492 -48.45 33.09 32.61
N SER A 493 -48.29 33.89 31.56
CA SER A 493 -47.93 35.30 31.64
C SER A 493 -49.04 36.21 32.18
N SER A 494 -50.28 35.72 32.31
CA SER A 494 -51.38 36.54 32.81
C SER A 494 -51.47 36.60 34.34
N ASN A 495 -50.96 35.58 35.03
CA ASN A 495 -51.14 35.41 36.48
C ASN A 495 -49.83 35.24 37.26
N ASN A 496 -48.69 35.30 36.57
CA ASN A 496 -47.35 35.09 37.12
C ASN A 496 -47.21 33.78 37.92
N ARG A 497 -47.89 32.71 37.48
CA ARG A 497 -47.85 31.38 38.09
C ARG A 497 -47.11 30.40 37.16
N GLN A 498 -46.21 29.62 37.75
CA GLN A 498 -45.44 28.59 37.05
C GLN A 498 -46.10 27.23 37.28
N TYR A 499 -46.35 26.47 36.21
CA TYR A 499 -46.94 25.14 36.30
C TYR A 499 -45.94 24.04 35.91
N ILE A 500 -46.07 22.89 36.57
CA ILE A 500 -45.27 21.67 36.34
C ILE A 500 -46.08 20.71 35.47
N LYS A 501 -45.47 20.21 34.37
CA LYS A 501 -46.10 19.20 33.50
C LYS A 501 -46.13 17.82 34.18
N ARG A 502 -47.31 17.19 34.17
CA ARG A 502 -47.59 15.86 34.73
C ARG A 502 -47.03 14.76 33.80
N PHE A 503 -46.24 13.80 34.32
CA PHE A 503 -45.75 12.64 33.56
C PHE A 503 -46.03 11.35 34.34
N ASN A 504 -46.70 10.37 33.71
CA ASN A 504 -47.14 9.10 34.32
C ASN A 504 -47.82 9.23 35.70
N GLY A 505 -48.68 10.24 35.86
CA GLY A 505 -49.54 10.36 37.05
C GLY A 505 -48.83 10.85 38.32
N LYS A 506 -47.55 11.25 38.28
CA LYS A 506 -46.80 11.80 39.43
C LYS A 506 -46.25 13.21 39.14
N TRP A 507 -46.01 13.97 40.21
CA TRP A 507 -45.57 15.38 40.18
C TRP A 507 -44.06 15.49 40.47
N TYR A 508 -43.36 16.47 39.87
CA TYR A 508 -41.90 16.67 40.04
C TYR A 508 -41.50 18.14 40.00
N ILE A 509 -40.63 18.61 40.91
CA ILE A 509 -40.05 19.97 40.88
C ILE A 509 -38.66 19.98 40.24
N LYS A 510 -38.34 21.07 39.51
CA LYS A 510 -36.98 21.42 39.10
C LYS A 510 -36.40 22.46 40.07
N GLN A 511 -35.25 22.16 40.67
CA GLN A 511 -34.42 23.14 41.38
C GLN A 511 -32.99 23.10 40.81
N GLU A 512 -32.38 24.26 40.58
CA GLU A 512 -31.00 24.40 40.11
C GLU A 512 -30.15 25.03 41.21
N PHE A 513 -28.92 24.53 41.37
CA PHE A 513 -27.95 25.09 42.31
C PHE A 513 -26.57 25.17 41.65
N GLU A 514 -25.88 26.29 41.85
CA GLU A 514 -24.46 26.48 41.54
C GLU A 514 -23.58 25.89 42.65
N ALA A 515 -22.49 25.23 42.25
CA ALA A 515 -21.54 24.63 43.20
C ALA A 515 -20.67 25.71 43.87
N PRO A 516 -20.38 25.61 45.19
CA PRO A 516 -19.51 26.56 45.86
C PRO A 516 -18.03 26.36 45.49
N ASN A 517 -17.41 27.46 45.04
CA ASN A 517 -16.00 27.78 44.86
C ASN A 517 -14.95 26.65 45.05
N LYS A 518 -14.23 26.35 43.95
CA LYS A 518 -12.92 25.66 43.94
C LYS A 518 -11.91 26.40 44.83
N LYS A 519 -11.50 25.81 45.95
CA LYS A 519 -10.21 26.17 46.58
C LYS A 519 -9.08 25.77 45.62
N GLN A 520 -8.26 26.75 45.23
CA GLN A 520 -7.02 26.56 44.49
C GLN A 520 -6.06 25.68 45.29
N LEU A 521 -5.64 24.55 44.72
CA LEU A 521 -4.43 23.83 45.12
C LEU A 521 -3.23 24.58 44.55
N GLN A 522 -2.49 25.31 45.41
CA GLN A 522 -1.14 25.77 45.11
C GLN A 522 -0.18 24.59 45.28
N PHE A 523 0.56 24.26 44.23
CA PHE A 523 1.76 23.42 44.31
C PHE A 523 2.98 24.32 44.52
N SER A 524 3.67 24.16 45.65
CA SER A 524 5.02 24.68 45.85
C SER A 524 6.04 23.59 45.51
N PHE A 525 6.85 23.85 44.48
CA PHE A 525 8.08 23.10 44.22
C PHE A 525 9.18 23.64 45.13
N MET A 526 9.83 22.76 45.89
CA MET A 526 11.17 23.00 46.43
C MET A 526 12.04 21.79 46.08
N GLY A 527 13.08 22.04 45.30
CA GLY A 527 14.16 21.10 45.04
C GLY A 527 15.26 21.21 46.09
N LYS A 528 15.87 20.07 46.40
CA LYS A 528 17.31 19.82 46.23
C LYS A 528 17.50 18.33 45.98
#